data_AF-A0A2R6GQC5-F1
#
_entry.id   AF-A0A2R6GQC5-F1
#
_cell.length_a   1.000
_cell.length_b   1.000
_cell.length_c   1.000
_cell.angle_alpha   90.00
_cell.angle_beta   90.00
_cell.angle_gamma   90.00
#
_symmetry.space_group_name_H-M   'P 1'
#
loop_
_entity.id
_entity.type
_entity.pdbx_description
1 polymer ?
#
loop_
_entity_poly.entity_id
_entity_poly.type
_entity_poly.pdbx_seq_one_letter_code
_entity_poly.pdbx_strand_id
1 'polypeptide(L)'
;MTSEDYDDADDRERVYRAMASRRKVLASTAAFGAAALAGCAGNGNGDGGTDTDTDMDGSMDEPTPTEEDTDEESMSQPDVDVLNYALTLEHLEYAFYRDGLDEFDDEQLRNADQVQVYGDKIRGEIPGRIETVRDHEKGHVERISTVVSDLGGEPVGEAEYTFEYESPEAFIETAMVLENTGVAAYKGAAPAIKNNDILSAALGIHSVEARHASFLNVLNQESPYPDAFDEAQSPEEVTEAANPFFQADIGGSTTMDDLEEDAEYDRKNAGDPGDLGVLNFALTLEHLENAFYRDGLDEFSDDEIQNADVLSEFGDEIQSAVPDRLRTVQEHEKAHVDAITSTVEELGGDPNSEAEYTFEYESPTKFIQTARVLENTGVAAYAGAGPTVENDDVLAAAASIHSVEARHAGFLNELNGMSPYPDAVDEAKSPSEVREDVQPFIEDS
;
A
#
# COMPACT_ATOMS: atom_id res chain seq x y z
N MET A 1 0.35 -48.41 26.72
CA MET A 1 -0.21 -47.81 25.50
C MET A 1 -0.05 -46.32 25.71
N THR A 2 1.07 -45.81 25.18
CA THR A 2 1.59 -44.43 25.18
C THR A 2 0.78 -43.63 24.17
N SER A 3 0.22 -42.44 24.41
CA SER A 3 0.76 -41.15 24.87
C SER A 3 1.73 -40.51 23.88
N GLU A 4 1.17 -39.92 22.82
CA GLU A 4 1.80 -38.85 22.02
C GLU A 4 0.69 -37.82 21.80
N ASP A 5 0.55 -36.92 22.77
CA ASP A 5 -0.07 -35.60 22.59
C ASP A 5 0.92 -34.82 21.71
N TYR A 6 0.50 -34.50 20.47
CA TYR A 6 1.27 -33.68 19.56
C TYR A 6 1.16 -32.20 19.97
N ASP A 7 2.30 -31.52 19.88
CA ASP A 7 2.69 -30.28 20.52
C ASP A 7 2.21 -29.03 19.73
N ASP A 8 0.93 -28.95 19.40
CA ASP A 8 0.33 -27.88 18.56
C ASP A 8 0.43 -26.46 19.20
N ALA A 9 0.62 -26.40 20.51
CA ALA A 9 0.84 -25.14 21.22
C ALA A 9 2.29 -24.62 21.10
N ASP A 10 3.30 -25.47 20.85
CA ASP A 10 4.71 -25.05 20.79
C ASP A 10 5.09 -24.46 19.42
N ASP A 11 4.42 -24.86 18.33
CA ASP A 11 4.62 -24.27 17.00
C ASP A 11 3.96 -22.89 16.86
N ARG A 12 2.71 -22.74 17.31
CA ARG A 12 2.06 -21.42 17.43
C ARG A 12 2.90 -20.49 18.31
N GLU A 13 3.45 -20.99 19.43
CA GLU A 13 4.30 -20.19 20.32
C GLU A 13 5.72 -19.99 19.79
N ARG A 14 6.24 -20.80 18.85
CA ARG A 14 7.53 -20.56 18.17
C ARG A 14 7.44 -19.47 17.13
N VAL A 15 6.42 -19.52 16.26
CA VAL A 15 6.13 -18.46 15.29
C VAL A 15 5.81 -17.17 16.05
N TYR A 16 4.94 -17.24 17.07
CA TYR A 16 4.71 -16.10 17.95
C TYR A 16 5.94 -15.66 18.74
N ARG A 17 6.87 -16.49 19.21
CA ARG A 17 8.07 -16.03 19.95
C ARG A 17 9.15 -15.47 19.01
N ALA A 18 9.28 -16.01 17.80
CA ALA A 18 10.13 -15.44 16.76
C ALA A 18 9.66 -14.00 16.41
N MET A 19 8.34 -13.76 16.43
CA MET A 19 7.73 -12.46 16.13
C MET A 19 7.52 -11.55 17.36
N ALA A 20 7.11 -12.06 18.52
CA ALA A 20 6.85 -11.32 19.76
C ALA A 20 8.14 -10.89 20.49
N SER A 21 9.29 -11.50 20.18
CA SER A 21 10.58 -10.95 20.58
C SER A 21 10.87 -9.59 19.92
N ARG A 22 10.15 -9.23 18.85
CA ARG A 22 10.33 -7.98 18.10
C ARG A 22 9.25 -6.93 18.40
N ARG A 23 8.07 -7.33 18.90
CA ARG A 23 6.92 -6.45 19.22
C ARG A 23 7.06 -5.66 20.54
N LYS A 24 8.28 -5.46 21.07
CA LYS A 24 8.47 -4.88 22.42
C LYS A 24 9.56 -3.82 22.54
N VAL A 25 9.60 -2.84 21.63
CA VAL A 25 10.04 -1.46 21.90
C VAL A 25 9.31 -0.54 20.92
N LEU A 26 8.90 0.65 21.37
CA LEU A 26 8.22 1.75 20.64
C LEU A 26 6.68 1.69 20.60
N ALA A 27 6.08 1.85 21.78
CA ALA A 27 4.97 2.80 21.88
C ALA A 27 5.60 4.21 21.76
N SER A 28 5.47 4.86 20.61
CA SER A 28 5.85 6.26 20.42
C SER A 28 4.64 7.03 19.90
N THR A 29 4.21 7.96 20.74
CA THR A 29 3.30 9.06 20.49
C THR A 29 3.45 9.60 19.06
N ALA A 30 2.34 9.65 18.33
CA ALA A 30 2.19 10.44 17.12
C ALA A 30 2.70 11.87 17.36
N ALA A 31 3.76 12.21 16.65
CA ALA A 31 4.25 13.56 16.45
C ALA A 31 4.88 13.57 15.05
N PHE A 32 4.03 13.69 14.03
CA PHE A 32 4.48 14.23 12.76
C PHE A 32 5.08 15.62 13.03
N GLY A 33 6.28 15.87 12.53
CA GLY A 33 6.96 17.15 12.61
C GLY A 33 8.18 17.20 13.54
N ALA A 34 9.36 16.85 13.02
CA ALA A 34 10.65 17.36 13.53
C ALA A 34 11.82 17.24 12.53
N ALA A 35 11.65 17.59 11.25
CA ALA A 35 12.79 17.97 10.42
C ALA A 35 13.13 19.46 10.70
N ALA A 36 13.95 19.71 11.71
CA ALA A 36 14.47 21.04 11.99
C ALA A 36 15.43 21.49 10.86
N LEU A 37 14.93 22.30 9.93
CA LEU A 37 15.75 23.05 8.95
C LEU A 37 16.69 24.02 9.69
N ALA A 38 17.87 23.56 10.05
CA ALA A 38 18.96 24.39 10.55
C ALA A 38 19.60 25.13 9.37
N GLY A 39 19.12 26.35 9.10
CA GLY A 39 19.73 27.26 8.14
C GLY A 39 21.17 27.62 8.50
N CYS A 40 22.11 27.33 7.61
CA CYS A 40 23.43 27.95 7.63
C CYS A 40 23.46 29.15 6.69
N ALA A 41 23.35 30.34 7.30
CA ALA A 41 23.65 31.61 6.68
C ALA A 41 25.17 31.72 6.39
N GLY A 42 25.55 31.58 5.11
CA GLY A 42 26.88 31.90 4.61
C GLY A 42 27.02 33.39 4.30
N ASN A 43 27.52 34.16 5.26
CA ASN A 43 27.79 35.59 5.13
C ASN A 43 29.02 35.85 4.23
N GLY A 44 28.81 36.49 3.07
CA GLY A 44 29.89 37.04 2.25
C GLY A 44 30.57 38.27 2.89
N ASN A 45 31.84 38.52 2.55
CA ASN A 45 32.35 39.80 2.02
C ASN A 45 33.91 39.86 1.96
N GLY A 46 34.43 40.27 0.80
CA GLY A 46 35.73 40.96 0.57
C GLY A 46 36.98 40.09 0.59
N ASP A 47 38.03 40.29 -0.21
CA ASP A 47 38.56 41.42 -0.99
C ASP A 47 39.75 40.82 -1.80
N GLY A 48 39.88 41.02 -3.12
CA GLY A 48 40.67 42.11 -3.70
C GLY A 48 42.02 41.60 -4.29
N GLY A 49 42.29 41.86 -5.58
CA GLY A 49 43.62 41.67 -6.17
C GLY A 49 43.62 41.46 -7.68
N THR A 50 44.34 42.34 -8.39
CA THR A 50 44.26 42.60 -9.83
C THR A 50 45.39 41.95 -10.66
N ASP A 51 45.18 41.99 -11.98
CA ASP A 51 46.16 42.21 -13.07
C ASP A 51 46.86 41.05 -13.80
N THR A 52 46.40 40.90 -15.06
CA THR A 52 47.12 40.94 -16.35
C THR A 52 48.13 39.85 -16.77
N ASP A 53 47.80 39.34 -17.98
CA ASP A 53 48.63 39.18 -19.18
C ASP A 53 49.47 37.92 -19.43
N THR A 54 49.01 37.22 -20.49
CA THR A 54 49.73 36.60 -21.61
C THR A 54 50.92 35.70 -21.35
N ASP A 55 50.84 34.47 -21.88
CA ASP A 55 51.82 33.97 -22.86
C ASP A 55 51.22 32.84 -23.71
N MET A 56 51.34 32.99 -25.04
CA MET A 56 51.25 31.92 -26.04
C MET A 56 52.67 31.45 -26.35
N ASP A 57 52.90 30.13 -26.45
CA ASP A 57 53.71 29.47 -27.50
C ASP A 57 53.80 27.95 -27.24
N GLY A 58 53.87 27.14 -28.30
CA GLY A 58 54.74 25.95 -28.29
C GLY A 58 54.12 24.57 -28.48
N SER A 59 53.69 24.28 -29.70
CA SER A 59 53.44 22.95 -30.30
C SER A 59 54.44 21.84 -29.87
N MET A 60 53.95 20.61 -29.68
CA MET A 60 54.49 19.38 -30.32
C MET A 60 53.52 18.20 -30.19
N ASP A 61 53.00 17.76 -31.36
CA ASP A 61 52.40 16.46 -31.65
C ASP A 61 53.33 15.30 -31.27
N GLU A 62 52.79 14.24 -30.66
CA GLU A 62 53.17 12.83 -30.84
C GLU A 62 52.04 11.90 -30.33
N PRO A 63 51.94 10.66 -30.84
CA PRO A 63 50.67 10.03 -31.18
C PRO A 63 50.00 9.24 -30.05
N THR A 64 48.68 9.18 -30.12
CA THR A 64 47.76 8.35 -29.33
C THR A 64 48.04 6.83 -29.48
N PRO A 65 47.96 6.06 -28.39
CA PRO A 65 47.44 4.71 -28.44
C PRO A 65 45.93 4.70 -28.13
N THR A 66 45.23 3.96 -28.96
CA THR A 66 43.80 3.72 -29.02
C THR A 66 43.27 2.91 -27.83
N GLU A 67 41.97 3.11 -27.57
CA GLU A 67 41.01 2.25 -26.84
C GLU A 67 41.02 2.36 -25.32
N GLU A 68 40.48 3.47 -24.82
CA GLU A 68 39.54 3.35 -23.70
C GLU A 68 38.21 2.97 -24.33
N ASP A 69 37.81 1.71 -24.15
CA ASP A 69 36.39 1.38 -24.06
C ASP A 69 35.83 2.29 -22.97
N THR A 70 35.19 3.38 -23.39
CA THR A 70 34.16 3.97 -22.55
C THR A 70 33.12 2.89 -22.45
N ASP A 71 33.16 2.12 -21.36
CA ASP A 71 31.95 1.54 -20.79
C ASP A 71 30.96 2.71 -20.79
N GLU A 72 30.04 2.71 -21.75
CA GLU A 72 28.81 3.47 -21.59
C GLU A 72 28.23 2.86 -20.32
N GLU A 73 28.47 3.52 -19.17
CA GLU A 73 27.62 3.33 -18.01
C GLU A 73 26.22 3.49 -18.60
N SER A 74 25.51 2.36 -18.68
CA SER A 74 24.11 2.33 -18.99
C SER A 74 23.51 3.32 -18.02
N MET A 75 23.20 4.54 -18.48
CA MET A 75 22.44 5.47 -17.67
C MET A 75 21.19 4.67 -17.32
N SER A 76 21.05 4.32 -16.04
CA SER A 76 19.83 3.69 -15.53
C SER A 76 18.67 4.49 -16.13
N GLN A 77 17.77 3.77 -16.77
CA GLN A 77 16.56 4.41 -17.27
C GLN A 77 15.72 4.68 -16.04
N PRO A 78 15.21 5.91 -15.85
CA PRO A 78 14.45 6.25 -14.67
C PRO A 78 13.35 5.22 -14.46
N ASP A 79 13.26 4.75 -13.22
CA ASP A 79 12.29 3.77 -12.71
C ASP A 79 12.63 2.29 -12.94
N VAL A 80 13.66 1.94 -13.71
CA VAL A 80 13.98 0.51 -13.94
C VAL A 80 14.39 -0.19 -12.64
N ASP A 81 15.19 0.47 -11.79
CA ASP A 81 15.69 -0.15 -10.56
C ASP A 81 14.58 -0.34 -9.51
N VAL A 82 13.70 0.66 -9.34
CA VAL A 82 12.52 0.53 -8.45
C VAL A 82 11.51 -0.51 -8.96
N LEU A 83 11.35 -0.63 -10.28
CA LEU A 83 10.50 -1.68 -10.86
C LEU A 83 11.09 -3.08 -10.70
N ASN A 84 12.41 -3.23 -10.85
CA ASN A 84 13.07 -4.52 -10.60
C ASN A 84 13.09 -4.88 -9.10
N TYR A 85 13.14 -3.88 -8.22
CA TYR A 85 12.92 -4.07 -6.79
C TYR A 85 11.51 -4.62 -6.52
N ALA A 86 10.46 -3.98 -7.04
CA ALA A 86 9.08 -4.47 -6.92
C ALA A 86 8.94 -5.88 -7.53
N LEU A 87 9.43 -6.09 -8.75
CA LEU A 87 9.38 -7.39 -9.46
C LEU A 87 10.03 -8.53 -8.68
N THR A 88 11.06 -8.25 -7.88
CA THR A 88 11.69 -9.25 -7.00
C THR A 88 10.71 -9.78 -5.94
N LEU A 89 9.88 -8.89 -5.38
CA LEU A 89 8.88 -9.22 -4.37
C LEU A 89 7.66 -9.91 -5.00
N GLU A 90 7.21 -9.43 -6.15
CA GLU A 90 6.12 -10.04 -6.92
C GLU A 90 6.44 -11.48 -7.33
N HIS A 91 7.71 -11.76 -7.70
CA HIS A 91 8.15 -13.12 -7.96
C HIS A 91 8.10 -14.01 -6.70
N LEU A 92 8.43 -13.46 -5.53
CA LEU A 92 8.37 -14.17 -4.25
C LEU A 92 6.90 -14.52 -3.91
N GLU A 93 5.99 -13.56 -4.00
CA GLU A 93 4.58 -13.75 -3.66
C GLU A 93 3.88 -14.69 -4.66
N TYR A 94 4.10 -14.51 -5.96
CA TYR A 94 3.59 -15.44 -6.97
C TYR A 94 4.10 -16.87 -6.75
N ALA A 95 5.40 -17.05 -6.49
CA ALA A 95 5.96 -18.37 -6.21
C ALA A 95 5.39 -18.98 -4.93
N PHE A 96 5.22 -18.17 -3.88
CA PHE A 96 4.62 -18.58 -2.61
C PHE A 96 3.21 -19.16 -2.80
N TYR A 97 2.32 -18.43 -3.48
CA TYR A 97 0.96 -18.91 -3.71
C TYR A 97 0.89 -20.06 -4.70
N ARG A 98 1.70 -20.02 -5.77
CA ARG A 98 1.78 -21.12 -6.74
C ARG A 98 2.16 -22.43 -6.05
N ASP A 99 3.22 -22.40 -5.27
CA ASP A 99 3.76 -23.60 -4.62
C ASP A 99 2.84 -24.07 -3.47
N GLY A 100 2.24 -23.14 -2.73
CA GLY A 100 1.30 -23.46 -1.65
C GLY A 100 -0.01 -24.08 -2.15
N LEU A 101 -0.54 -23.61 -3.28
CA LEU A 101 -1.71 -24.19 -3.94
C LEU A 101 -1.42 -25.52 -4.65
N ASP A 102 -0.15 -25.82 -4.95
CA ASP A 102 0.28 -27.14 -5.41
C ASP A 102 0.42 -28.15 -4.24
N GLU A 103 0.75 -27.68 -3.04
CA GLU A 103 0.91 -28.50 -1.83
C GLU A 103 -0.41 -28.79 -1.09
N PHE A 104 -1.31 -27.79 -0.97
CA PHE A 104 -2.57 -27.91 -0.23
C PHE A 104 -3.78 -27.88 -1.17
N ASP A 105 -4.62 -28.91 -1.07
CA ASP A 105 -5.87 -28.95 -1.84
C ASP A 105 -6.99 -28.08 -1.24
N ASP A 106 -8.04 -27.85 -2.04
CA ASP A 106 -9.27 -27.17 -1.66
C ASP A 106 -9.87 -27.65 -0.33
N GLU A 107 -9.81 -28.95 -0.04
CA GLU A 107 -10.40 -29.51 1.18
C GLU A 107 -9.53 -29.15 2.39
N GLN A 108 -8.21 -29.21 2.25
CA GLN A 108 -7.27 -28.79 3.30
C GLN A 108 -7.43 -27.30 3.63
N LEU A 109 -7.46 -26.42 2.63
CA LEU A 109 -7.61 -24.96 2.83
C LEU A 109 -8.96 -24.59 3.46
N ARG A 110 -10.06 -25.22 3.03
CA ARG A 110 -11.39 -24.97 3.62
C ARG A 110 -11.54 -25.50 5.05
N ASN A 111 -10.72 -26.46 5.43
CA ASN A 111 -10.73 -27.07 6.76
C ASN A 111 -9.68 -26.48 7.71
N ALA A 112 -8.90 -25.49 7.27
CA ALA A 112 -7.97 -24.78 8.14
C ALA A 112 -8.70 -24.18 9.34
N ASP A 113 -8.10 -24.26 10.52
CA ASP A 113 -8.72 -23.85 11.79
C ASP A 113 -9.18 -22.37 11.74
N GLN A 114 -8.31 -21.47 11.30
CA GLN A 114 -8.64 -20.02 11.29
C GLN A 114 -9.76 -19.65 10.31
N VAL A 115 -9.98 -20.47 9.28
CA VAL A 115 -11.02 -20.27 8.26
C VAL A 115 -12.42 -20.69 8.77
N GLN A 116 -12.52 -21.39 9.90
CA GLN A 116 -13.79 -21.86 10.43
C GLN A 116 -14.72 -20.75 10.97
N VAL A 117 -14.24 -19.50 11.04
CA VAL A 117 -15.07 -18.34 11.44
C VAL A 117 -16.13 -17.98 10.37
N TYR A 118 -15.90 -18.42 9.13
CA TYR A 118 -16.79 -18.17 8.01
C TYR A 118 -17.93 -19.20 7.95
N GLY A 119 -19.10 -18.74 7.50
CA GLY A 119 -20.21 -19.63 7.15
C GLY A 119 -19.87 -20.54 5.96
N ASP A 120 -20.58 -21.66 5.81
CA ASP A 120 -20.30 -22.71 4.81
C ASP A 120 -20.11 -22.18 3.38
N LYS A 121 -20.89 -21.15 3.01
CA LYS A 121 -20.84 -20.53 1.67
C LYS A 121 -19.51 -19.82 1.43
N ILE A 122 -19.17 -18.84 2.28
CA ILE A 122 -17.94 -18.06 2.16
C ILE A 122 -16.72 -18.96 2.35
N ARG A 123 -16.79 -19.90 3.31
CA ARG A 123 -15.76 -20.92 3.49
C ARG A 123 -15.51 -21.72 2.21
N GLY A 124 -16.57 -22.05 1.47
CA GLY A 124 -16.49 -22.70 0.16
C GLY A 124 -15.73 -21.90 -0.90
N GLU A 125 -15.70 -20.57 -0.80
CA GLU A 125 -15.08 -19.68 -1.79
C GLU A 125 -13.58 -19.42 -1.51
N ILE A 126 -13.11 -19.66 -0.28
CA ILE A 126 -11.74 -19.29 0.16
C ILE A 126 -10.62 -19.86 -0.73
N PRO A 127 -10.61 -21.14 -1.13
CA PRO A 127 -9.57 -21.63 -2.04
C PRO A 127 -9.53 -20.85 -3.36
N GLY A 128 -10.69 -20.56 -3.95
CA GLY A 128 -10.78 -19.77 -5.18
C GLY A 128 -10.35 -18.31 -5.01
N ARG A 129 -10.54 -17.76 -3.81
CA ARG A 129 -10.04 -16.43 -3.44
C ARG A 129 -8.51 -16.42 -3.37
N ILE A 130 -7.90 -17.41 -2.73
CA ILE A 130 -6.43 -17.59 -2.70
C ILE A 130 -5.87 -17.86 -4.12
N GLU A 131 -6.57 -18.64 -4.95
CA GLU A 131 -6.21 -18.80 -6.37
C GLU A 131 -6.25 -17.48 -7.14
N THR A 132 -7.19 -16.58 -6.80
CA THR A 132 -7.29 -15.26 -7.41
C THR A 132 -6.11 -14.38 -7.02
N VAL A 133 -5.68 -14.40 -5.74
CA VAL A 133 -4.46 -13.72 -5.29
C VAL A 133 -3.25 -14.19 -6.09
N ARG A 134 -3.03 -15.51 -6.19
CA ARG A 134 -1.97 -16.08 -7.06
C ARG A 134 -2.01 -15.52 -8.48
N ASP A 135 -3.20 -15.42 -9.06
CA ASP A 135 -3.38 -14.93 -10.43
C ASP A 135 -3.14 -13.42 -10.56
N HIS A 136 -3.43 -12.65 -9.51
CA HIS A 136 -3.06 -11.24 -9.40
C HIS A 136 -1.54 -11.06 -9.34
N GLU A 137 -0.84 -11.77 -8.44
CA GLU A 137 0.63 -11.70 -8.34
C GLU A 137 1.31 -12.07 -9.66
N LYS A 138 0.77 -13.09 -10.35
CA LYS A 138 1.24 -13.42 -11.69
C LYS A 138 1.05 -12.27 -12.68
N GLY A 139 -0.12 -11.62 -12.63
CA GLY A 139 -0.44 -10.46 -13.45
C GLY A 139 0.50 -9.29 -13.18
N HIS A 140 0.84 -9.03 -11.92
CA HIS A 140 1.82 -8.01 -11.52
C HIS A 140 3.21 -8.34 -12.09
N VAL A 141 3.71 -9.56 -11.89
CA VAL A 141 4.98 -10.04 -12.49
C VAL A 141 5.01 -9.79 -14.00
N GLU A 142 3.96 -10.22 -14.72
CA GLU A 142 3.88 -10.06 -16.18
C GLU A 142 3.84 -8.58 -16.60
N ARG A 143 3.10 -7.75 -15.85
CA ARG A 143 2.96 -6.32 -16.12
C ARG A 143 4.26 -5.58 -15.89
N ILE A 144 4.89 -5.74 -14.73
CA ILE A 144 6.13 -5.06 -14.37
C ILE A 144 7.27 -5.50 -15.29
N SER A 145 7.39 -6.80 -15.58
CA SER A 145 8.38 -7.32 -16.55
C SER A 145 8.24 -6.66 -17.92
N THR A 146 7.00 -6.44 -18.37
CA THR A 146 6.72 -5.76 -19.64
C THR A 146 7.17 -4.29 -19.57
N VAL A 147 6.84 -3.58 -18.50
CA VAL A 147 7.23 -2.17 -18.33
C VAL A 147 8.75 -2.01 -18.27
N VAL A 148 9.45 -2.84 -17.49
CA VAL A 148 10.93 -2.83 -17.44
C VAL A 148 11.53 -3.03 -18.82
N SER A 149 11.02 -3.99 -19.59
CA SER A 149 11.47 -4.24 -20.97
C SER A 149 11.19 -3.07 -21.91
N ASP A 150 10.02 -2.43 -21.80
CA ASP A 150 9.62 -1.28 -22.61
C ASP A 150 10.47 -0.04 -22.31
N LEU A 151 10.93 0.12 -21.07
CA LEU A 151 11.91 1.13 -20.67
C LEU A 151 13.34 0.80 -21.16
N GLY A 152 13.57 -0.41 -21.69
CA GLY A 152 14.88 -0.87 -22.16
C GLY A 152 15.76 -1.49 -21.08
N GLY A 153 15.21 -1.75 -19.89
CA GLY A 153 15.85 -2.53 -18.83
C GLY A 153 15.72 -4.04 -19.06
N GLU A 154 16.50 -4.82 -18.33
CA GLU A 154 16.34 -6.27 -18.24
C GLU A 154 15.49 -6.60 -17.00
N PRO A 155 14.32 -7.25 -17.15
CA PRO A 155 13.53 -7.70 -16.00
C PRO A 155 14.31 -8.72 -15.18
N VAL A 156 14.32 -8.54 -13.86
CA VAL A 156 14.83 -9.56 -12.93
C VAL A 156 14.01 -10.84 -13.08
N GLY A 157 14.68 -12.00 -13.07
CA GLY A 157 14.02 -13.30 -13.16
C GLY A 157 13.65 -13.86 -11.79
N GLU A 158 12.69 -14.78 -11.79
CA GLU A 158 12.29 -15.54 -10.59
C GLU A 158 13.50 -16.22 -9.91
N ALA A 159 13.59 -16.07 -8.59
CA ALA A 159 14.64 -16.68 -7.78
C ALA A 159 14.29 -18.12 -7.35
N GLU A 160 15.19 -18.75 -6.59
CA GLU A 160 14.91 -20.02 -5.91
C GLU A 160 14.48 -19.75 -4.47
N TYR A 161 13.29 -20.23 -4.10
CA TYR A 161 12.69 -19.98 -2.78
C TYR A 161 12.69 -21.22 -1.89
N THR A 162 12.53 -21.01 -0.59
CA THR A 162 12.23 -22.05 0.40
C THR A 162 11.17 -21.51 1.35
N PHE A 163 10.01 -22.16 1.36
CA PHE A 163 8.91 -21.84 2.26
C PHE A 163 8.78 -22.94 3.32
N GLU A 164 8.78 -22.55 4.59
CA GLU A 164 8.75 -23.49 5.74
C GLU A 164 7.33 -23.70 6.31
N TYR A 165 6.30 -23.76 5.47
CA TYR A 165 4.95 -24.12 5.91
C TYR A 165 4.73 -25.65 5.86
N GLU A 166 4.21 -26.24 6.94
CA GLU A 166 3.88 -27.67 7.02
C GLU A 166 2.35 -27.93 7.08
N SER A 167 1.54 -26.87 7.11
CA SER A 167 0.07 -26.96 7.16
C SER A 167 -0.61 -25.80 6.44
N PRO A 168 -1.91 -25.95 6.07
CA PRO A 168 -2.71 -24.86 5.52
C PRO A 168 -2.75 -23.63 6.43
N GLU A 169 -2.73 -23.83 7.74
CA GLU A 169 -2.69 -22.74 8.72
C GLU A 169 -1.40 -21.93 8.62
N ALA A 170 -0.24 -22.62 8.61
CA ALA A 170 1.06 -21.98 8.48
C ALA A 170 1.22 -21.26 7.12
N PHE A 171 0.61 -21.81 6.06
CA PHE A 171 0.54 -21.15 4.75
C PHE A 171 -0.26 -19.85 4.82
N ILE A 172 -1.49 -19.87 5.34
CA ILE A 172 -2.33 -18.67 5.45
C ILE A 172 -1.74 -17.61 6.42
N GLU A 173 -1.03 -18.04 7.48
CA GLU A 173 -0.30 -17.13 8.37
C GLU A 173 0.88 -16.47 7.65
N THR A 174 1.64 -17.23 6.85
CA THR A 174 2.75 -16.70 6.06
C THR A 174 2.27 -15.76 4.96
N ALA A 175 1.15 -16.08 4.32
CA ALA A 175 0.49 -15.24 3.32
C ALA A 175 0.20 -13.85 3.89
N MET A 176 -0.42 -13.80 5.07
CA MET A 176 -0.70 -12.55 5.77
C MET A 176 0.57 -11.72 6.01
N VAL A 177 1.69 -12.36 6.38
CA VAL A 177 2.94 -11.65 6.60
C VAL A 177 3.49 -11.08 5.30
N LEU A 178 3.55 -11.88 4.23
CA LEU A 178 4.07 -11.44 2.92
C LEU A 178 3.30 -10.22 2.42
N GLU A 179 1.97 -10.28 2.44
CA GLU A 179 1.10 -9.28 1.83
C GLU A 179 1.12 -7.96 2.60
N ASN A 180 1.20 -8.01 3.94
CA ASN A 180 1.43 -6.79 4.72
C ASN A 180 2.83 -6.21 4.48
N THR A 181 3.84 -7.04 4.19
CA THR A 181 5.17 -6.58 3.77
C THR A 181 5.15 -5.99 2.36
N GLY A 182 4.39 -6.58 1.42
CA GLY A 182 4.18 -6.06 0.06
C GLY A 182 3.57 -4.66 0.08
N VAL A 183 2.51 -4.44 0.87
CA VAL A 183 1.92 -3.11 1.10
C VAL A 183 2.97 -2.10 1.58
N ALA A 184 3.73 -2.45 2.62
CA ALA A 184 4.75 -1.55 3.17
C ALA A 184 5.91 -1.26 2.19
N ALA A 185 6.26 -2.24 1.34
CA ALA A 185 7.29 -2.12 0.32
C ALA A 185 6.87 -1.19 -0.82
N TYR A 186 5.66 -1.37 -1.37
CA TYR A 186 5.10 -0.50 -2.40
C TYR A 186 5.01 0.95 -1.91
N LYS A 187 4.48 1.14 -0.69
CA LYS A 187 4.41 2.47 -0.08
C LYS A 187 5.79 3.10 0.07
N GLY A 188 6.77 2.36 0.59
CA GLY A 188 8.14 2.85 0.80
C GLY A 188 8.86 3.20 -0.50
N ALA A 189 8.57 2.47 -1.58
CA ALA A 189 9.19 2.68 -2.89
C ALA A 189 8.48 3.73 -3.75
N ALA A 190 7.20 4.04 -3.50
CA ALA A 190 6.41 4.96 -4.33
C ALA A 190 7.08 6.34 -4.55
N PRO A 191 7.72 6.99 -3.55
CA PRO A 191 8.43 8.25 -3.76
C PRO A 191 9.64 8.14 -4.70
N ALA A 192 10.23 6.97 -4.92
CA ALA A 192 11.34 6.82 -5.86
C ALA A 192 10.88 6.88 -7.33
N ILE A 193 9.59 6.64 -7.60
CA ILE A 193 9.05 6.60 -8.97
C ILE A 193 8.97 8.01 -9.57
N LYS A 194 9.58 8.17 -10.75
CA LYS A 194 9.72 9.41 -11.52
C LYS A 194 8.60 9.61 -12.52
N ASN A 195 8.18 8.55 -13.20
CA ASN A 195 7.15 8.61 -14.23
C ASN A 195 5.73 8.49 -13.62
N ASN A 196 4.84 9.43 -13.94
CA ASN A 196 3.49 9.45 -13.40
C ASN A 196 2.59 8.29 -13.86
N ASP A 197 2.75 7.82 -15.10
CA ASP A 197 1.98 6.66 -15.59
C ASP A 197 2.40 5.39 -14.85
N ILE A 198 3.70 5.28 -14.52
CA ILE A 198 4.24 4.18 -13.71
C ILE A 198 3.76 4.31 -12.26
N LEU A 199 3.84 5.50 -11.66
CA LEU A 199 3.37 5.75 -10.29
C LEU A 199 1.86 5.47 -10.17
N SER A 200 1.06 5.87 -11.15
CA SER A 200 -0.37 5.58 -11.17
C SER A 200 -0.65 4.08 -11.21
N ALA A 201 0.09 3.32 -12.06
CA ALA A 201 -0.05 1.87 -12.13
C ALA A 201 0.43 1.18 -10.83
N ALA A 202 1.54 1.66 -10.24
CA ALA A 202 2.06 1.14 -8.98
C ALA A 202 1.10 1.39 -7.81
N LEU A 203 0.44 2.56 -7.77
CA LEU A 203 -0.62 2.81 -6.79
C LEU A 203 -1.80 1.86 -6.99
N GLY A 204 -2.20 1.57 -8.23
CA GLY A 204 -3.26 0.59 -8.51
C GLY A 204 -2.94 -0.83 -8.00
N ILE A 205 -1.68 -1.26 -8.12
CA ILE A 205 -1.21 -2.54 -7.53
C ILE A 205 -1.18 -2.44 -6.00
N HIS A 206 -0.61 -1.36 -5.46
CA HIS A 206 -0.53 -1.12 -4.01
C HIS A 206 -1.88 -1.21 -3.29
N SER A 207 -2.96 -0.71 -3.88
CA SER A 207 -4.32 -0.90 -3.33
C SER A 207 -4.80 -2.35 -3.39
N VAL A 208 -4.42 -3.11 -4.41
CA VAL A 208 -4.77 -4.54 -4.51
C VAL A 208 -4.03 -5.35 -3.44
N GLU A 209 -2.73 -5.09 -3.24
CA GLU A 209 -1.95 -5.66 -2.11
C GLU A 209 -2.62 -5.37 -0.76
N ALA A 210 -3.09 -4.14 -0.57
CA ALA A 210 -3.77 -3.76 0.66
C ALA A 210 -5.11 -4.49 0.87
N ARG A 211 -5.84 -4.81 -0.22
CA ARG A 211 -7.05 -5.64 -0.17
C ARG A 211 -6.73 -7.11 0.11
N HIS A 212 -5.66 -7.65 -0.47
CA HIS A 212 -5.17 -9.00 -0.15
C HIS A 212 -4.80 -9.10 1.34
N ALA A 213 -4.02 -8.15 1.83
CA ALA A 213 -3.63 -8.06 3.24
C ALA A 213 -4.85 -7.92 4.16
N SER A 214 -5.86 -7.12 3.80
CA SER A 214 -7.13 -7.02 4.54
C SER A 214 -7.84 -8.37 4.63
N PHE A 215 -8.01 -9.06 3.50
CA PHE A 215 -8.63 -10.39 3.47
C PHE A 215 -7.88 -11.42 4.32
N LEU A 216 -6.56 -11.48 4.21
CA LEU A 216 -5.72 -12.42 4.96
C LEU A 216 -5.68 -12.11 6.45
N ASN A 217 -5.73 -10.83 6.82
CA ASN A 217 -5.89 -10.44 8.22
C ASN A 217 -7.22 -10.98 8.78
N VAL A 218 -8.33 -10.84 8.05
CA VAL A 218 -9.63 -11.39 8.50
C VAL A 218 -9.59 -12.92 8.54
N LEU A 219 -8.97 -13.59 7.56
CA LEU A 219 -8.77 -15.05 7.59
C LEU A 219 -8.03 -15.49 8.86
N ASN A 220 -7.03 -14.72 9.31
CA ASN A 220 -6.26 -14.98 10.52
C ASN A 220 -6.88 -14.38 11.79
N GLN A 221 -8.13 -13.90 11.72
CA GLN A 221 -8.88 -13.32 12.85
C GLN A 221 -8.24 -12.07 13.45
N GLU A 222 -7.42 -11.38 12.67
CA GLU A 222 -6.80 -10.10 13.00
C GLU A 222 -7.64 -8.93 12.48
N SER A 223 -7.19 -7.69 12.71
CA SER A 223 -7.85 -6.52 12.13
C SER A 223 -7.59 -6.41 10.63
N PRO A 224 -8.61 -6.28 9.76
CA PRO A 224 -8.41 -6.03 8.32
C PRO A 224 -7.56 -4.77 8.06
N TYR A 225 -7.72 -3.77 8.92
CA TYR A 225 -7.01 -2.49 8.93
C TYR A 225 -6.59 -2.23 10.39
N PRO A 226 -5.36 -2.59 10.79
CA PRO A 226 -4.94 -2.49 12.20
C PRO A 226 -4.71 -1.05 12.65
N ASP A 227 -4.32 -0.17 11.74
CA ASP A 227 -3.91 1.20 12.02
C ASP A 227 -4.56 2.18 11.03
N ALA A 228 -4.72 3.44 11.44
CA ALA A 228 -5.24 4.51 10.58
C ALA A 228 -4.25 4.94 9.49
N PHE A 229 -2.98 4.57 9.64
CA PHE A 229 -1.92 4.86 8.68
C PHE A 229 -1.04 3.61 8.61
N ASP A 230 -0.97 2.96 7.45
CA ASP A 230 -0.04 1.85 7.28
C ASP A 230 1.40 2.35 7.31
N GLU A 231 2.32 1.65 7.97
CA GLU A 231 3.72 2.06 8.04
C GLU A 231 4.46 1.72 6.73
N ALA A 232 5.32 2.63 6.26
CA ALA A 232 6.22 2.33 5.15
C ALA A 232 7.45 1.56 5.66
N GLN A 233 7.97 0.63 4.87
CA GLN A 233 9.26 0.00 5.14
C GLN A 233 10.27 0.44 4.11
N SER A 234 11.51 0.66 4.56
CA SER A 234 12.61 0.94 3.62
C SER A 234 12.96 -0.31 2.80
N PRO A 235 13.56 -0.18 1.62
CA PRO A 235 14.01 -1.33 0.83
C PRO A 235 14.92 -2.29 1.61
N GLU A 236 15.73 -1.78 2.53
CA GLU A 236 16.57 -2.60 3.43
C GLU A 236 15.74 -3.39 4.44
N GLU A 237 14.72 -2.78 5.05
CA GLU A 237 13.83 -3.44 6.01
C GLU A 237 13.00 -4.54 5.31
N VAL A 238 12.51 -4.26 4.10
CA VAL A 238 11.80 -5.23 3.27
C VAL A 238 12.73 -6.38 2.86
N THR A 239 13.95 -6.06 2.42
CA THR A 239 14.96 -7.08 2.07
C THR A 239 15.32 -7.94 3.29
N GLU A 240 15.45 -7.36 4.47
CA GLU A 240 15.67 -8.12 5.72
C GLU A 240 14.49 -9.05 6.03
N ALA A 241 13.26 -8.60 5.81
CA ALA A 241 12.05 -9.38 6.03
C ALA A 241 11.88 -10.52 4.99
N ALA A 242 12.25 -10.29 3.73
CA ALA A 242 12.05 -11.22 2.62
C ALA A 242 13.19 -12.25 2.49
N ASN A 243 14.43 -11.88 2.83
CA ASN A 243 15.63 -12.73 2.72
C ASN A 243 15.48 -14.18 3.24
N PRO A 244 14.79 -14.44 4.37
CA PRO A 244 14.60 -15.81 4.86
C PRO A 244 13.93 -16.78 3.87
N PHE A 245 13.18 -16.27 2.89
CA PHE A 245 12.50 -17.10 1.88
C PHE A 245 13.38 -17.42 0.67
N PHE A 246 14.53 -16.76 0.50
CA PHE A 246 15.41 -16.97 -0.65
C PHE A 246 16.49 -18.02 -0.34
N GLN A 247 16.76 -18.93 -1.28
CA GLN A 247 17.85 -19.92 -1.15
C GLN A 247 19.25 -19.30 -1.30
N ALA A 248 19.33 -18.15 -1.97
CA ALA A 248 20.52 -17.32 -2.06
C ALA A 248 20.17 -15.92 -1.56
N ASP A 249 21.06 -15.35 -0.76
CA ASP A 249 20.96 -13.96 -0.29
C ASP A 249 20.75 -13.03 -1.49
N ILE A 250 19.66 -12.26 -1.49
CA ILE A 250 19.36 -11.30 -2.57
C ILE A 250 20.22 -10.03 -2.50
N GLY A 251 21.26 -10.05 -1.66
CA GLY A 251 22.17 -8.95 -1.43
C GLY A 251 21.64 -8.00 -0.36
N GLY A 252 22.54 -7.47 0.47
CA GLY A 252 22.26 -6.32 1.32
C GLY A 252 22.60 -5.02 0.61
N SER A 253 21.75 -4.01 0.78
CA SER A 253 21.87 -2.62 0.31
C SER A 253 21.29 -2.33 -1.08
N THR A 254 20.08 -2.80 -1.41
CA THR A 254 19.20 -1.87 -2.13
C THR A 254 18.71 -0.91 -1.07
N THR A 255 19.25 0.29 -1.07
CA THR A 255 18.80 1.39 -0.23
C THR A 255 17.79 2.23 -0.99
N MET A 256 17.06 3.09 -0.28
CA MET A 256 16.27 4.11 -0.97
C MET A 256 17.15 4.99 -1.87
N ASP A 257 18.38 5.30 -1.44
CA ASP A 257 19.35 6.05 -2.27
C ASP A 257 19.75 5.27 -3.54
N ASP A 258 19.69 3.93 -3.53
CA ASP A 258 19.95 3.11 -4.72
C ASP A 258 18.75 3.04 -5.67
N LEU A 259 17.53 3.34 -5.17
CA LEU A 259 16.32 3.42 -5.99
C LEU A 259 16.06 4.85 -6.50
N GLU A 260 16.59 5.86 -5.81
CA GLU A 260 16.48 7.26 -6.19
C GLU A 260 17.46 7.60 -7.31
N GLU A 261 16.96 7.65 -8.54
CA GLU A 261 17.76 8.13 -9.68
C GLU A 261 17.78 9.67 -9.77
N ASP A 262 18.91 10.21 -10.26
CA ASP A 262 19.14 11.64 -10.58
C ASP A 262 18.32 12.06 -11.84
N ALA A 263 17.00 11.89 -11.78
CA ALA A 263 16.05 12.27 -12.81
C ALA A 263 14.99 13.23 -12.23
N GLU A 264 14.57 14.21 -13.04
CA GLU A 264 13.48 15.10 -12.68
C GLU A 264 12.16 14.30 -12.67
N TYR A 265 11.43 14.37 -11.56
CA TYR A 265 10.10 13.79 -11.46
C TYR A 265 9.17 14.39 -12.52
N ASP A 266 8.40 13.56 -13.20
CA ASP A 266 7.31 14.01 -14.09
C ASP A 266 6.07 14.46 -13.29
N ARG A 267 6.19 14.61 -11.98
CA ARG A 267 5.11 15.06 -11.11
C ARG A 267 4.73 16.50 -11.48
N LYS A 268 3.43 16.76 -11.54
CA LYS A 268 2.77 18.03 -11.91
C LYS A 268 2.79 18.39 -13.41
N ASN A 269 1.60 18.46 -13.97
CA ASN A 269 1.29 19.06 -15.26
C ASN A 269 0.90 20.55 -15.15
N ALA A 270 1.07 21.29 -16.25
CA ALA A 270 0.60 22.66 -16.35
C ALA A 270 -0.94 22.75 -16.21
N GLY A 271 -1.42 23.23 -15.06
CA GLY A 271 -2.85 23.31 -14.75
C GLY A 271 -3.27 22.51 -13.52
N ASP A 272 -2.37 21.71 -12.96
CA ASP A 272 -2.61 20.95 -11.72
C ASP A 272 -2.76 21.90 -10.53
N PRO A 273 -3.60 21.52 -9.55
CA PRO A 273 -3.98 22.41 -8.45
C PRO A 273 -2.84 22.61 -7.43
N GLY A 274 -1.72 21.92 -7.60
CA GLY A 274 -0.59 21.84 -6.67
C GLY A 274 -0.94 21.05 -5.41
N ASP A 275 0.06 20.74 -4.59
CA ASP A 275 -0.11 19.90 -3.38
C ASP A 275 -1.24 20.38 -2.46
N LEU A 276 -1.34 21.69 -2.22
CA LEU A 276 -2.42 22.27 -1.41
C LEU A 276 -3.82 22.01 -1.99
N GLY A 277 -3.93 21.97 -3.31
CA GLY A 277 -5.18 21.70 -3.99
C GLY A 277 -5.53 20.21 -4.02
N VAL A 278 -4.52 19.34 -4.13
CA VAL A 278 -4.67 17.88 -4.00
C VAL A 278 -5.08 17.52 -2.56
N LEU A 279 -4.39 18.07 -1.57
CA LEU A 279 -4.72 17.88 -0.15
C LEU A 279 -6.14 18.36 0.18
N ASN A 280 -6.55 19.54 -0.30
CA ASN A 280 -7.91 20.01 -0.09
C ASN A 280 -8.98 19.18 -0.83
N PHE A 281 -8.61 18.59 -1.98
CA PHE A 281 -9.48 17.63 -2.65
C PHE A 281 -9.65 16.36 -1.82
N ALA A 282 -8.55 15.76 -1.35
CA ALA A 282 -8.59 14.60 -0.44
C ALA A 282 -9.38 14.92 0.83
N LEU A 283 -9.08 16.03 1.51
CA LEU A 283 -9.80 16.48 2.72
C LEU A 283 -11.32 16.58 2.54
N THR A 284 -11.77 16.91 1.32
CA THR A 284 -13.22 16.97 1.03
C THR A 284 -13.85 15.57 1.04
N LEU A 285 -13.14 14.55 0.58
CA LEU A 285 -13.57 13.15 0.62
C LEU A 285 -13.51 12.60 2.05
N GLU A 286 -12.40 12.84 2.76
CA GLU A 286 -12.26 12.45 4.17
C GLU A 286 -13.37 13.02 5.06
N HIS A 287 -13.77 14.27 4.81
CA HIS A 287 -14.91 14.87 5.52
C HIS A 287 -16.23 14.17 5.19
N LEU A 288 -16.44 13.73 3.94
CA LEU A 288 -17.63 13.01 3.53
C LEU A 288 -17.69 11.63 4.19
N GLU A 289 -16.60 10.87 4.16
CA GLU A 289 -16.51 9.53 4.75
C GLU A 289 -16.62 9.56 6.28
N ASN A 290 -15.87 10.44 6.95
CA ASN A 290 -15.98 10.64 8.40
C ASN A 290 -17.42 11.02 8.82
N ALA A 291 -18.07 11.93 8.08
CA ALA A 291 -19.46 12.29 8.35
C ALA A 291 -20.41 11.11 8.11
N PHE A 292 -20.20 10.37 7.01
CA PHE A 292 -21.01 9.22 6.66
C PHE A 292 -20.99 8.13 7.74
N TYR A 293 -19.81 7.78 8.26
CA TYR A 293 -19.72 6.79 9.34
C TYR A 293 -20.24 7.33 10.67
N ARG A 294 -19.88 8.56 11.03
CA ARG A 294 -20.34 9.20 12.26
C ARG A 294 -21.86 9.20 12.35
N ASP A 295 -22.53 9.61 11.28
CA ASP A 295 -23.99 9.75 11.26
C ASP A 295 -24.67 8.37 11.12
N GLY A 296 -24.12 7.46 10.31
CA GLY A 296 -24.64 6.09 10.17
C GLY A 296 -24.53 5.25 11.45
N LEU A 297 -23.44 5.39 12.20
CA LEU A 297 -23.24 4.72 13.49
C LEU A 297 -24.04 5.35 14.65
N ASP A 298 -24.54 6.59 14.50
CA ASP A 298 -25.51 7.18 15.44
C ASP A 298 -26.95 6.75 15.11
N GLU A 299 -27.26 6.52 13.83
CA GLU A 299 -28.59 6.10 13.36
C GLU A 299 -28.90 4.63 13.72
N PHE A 300 -27.94 3.71 13.56
CA PHE A 300 -28.17 2.28 13.78
C PHE A 300 -27.47 1.75 15.04
N SER A 301 -28.19 0.93 15.80
CA SER A 301 -27.60 0.18 16.92
C SER A 301 -26.72 -0.98 16.45
N ASP A 302 -25.81 -1.44 17.32
CA ASP A 302 -24.97 -2.63 17.08
C ASP A 302 -25.82 -3.85 16.71
N ASP A 303 -26.93 -4.07 17.42
CA ASP A 303 -27.85 -5.16 17.13
C ASP A 303 -28.43 -5.04 15.71
N GLU A 304 -28.76 -3.83 15.25
CA GLU A 304 -29.27 -3.62 13.89
C GLU A 304 -28.20 -3.86 12.82
N ILE A 305 -26.96 -3.41 13.06
CA ILE A 305 -25.82 -3.63 12.17
C ILE A 305 -25.46 -5.12 12.07
N GLN A 306 -25.34 -5.82 13.20
CA GLN A 306 -25.02 -7.25 13.26
C GLN A 306 -26.06 -8.09 12.51
N ASN A 307 -27.32 -7.67 12.52
CA ASN A 307 -28.44 -8.36 11.87
C ASN A 307 -28.76 -7.80 10.48
N ALA A 308 -27.86 -7.02 9.86
CA ALA A 308 -28.04 -6.55 8.49
C ALA A 308 -28.17 -7.73 7.51
N ASP A 309 -29.15 -7.68 6.60
CA ASP A 309 -29.41 -8.76 5.62
C ASP A 309 -28.16 -9.13 4.80
N VAL A 310 -27.32 -8.14 4.49
CA VAL A 310 -26.06 -8.34 3.76
C VAL A 310 -25.08 -9.28 4.49
N LEU A 311 -25.15 -9.34 5.82
CA LEU A 311 -24.29 -10.16 6.66
C LEU A 311 -24.83 -11.59 6.87
N SER A 312 -25.99 -11.93 6.33
CA SER A 312 -26.70 -13.20 6.62
C SER A 312 -25.95 -14.47 6.24
N GLU A 313 -24.92 -14.37 5.39
CA GLU A 313 -24.07 -15.49 4.95
C GLU A 313 -22.80 -15.66 5.81
N PHE A 314 -22.53 -14.69 6.70
CA PHE A 314 -21.37 -14.71 7.61
C PHE A 314 -21.69 -15.46 8.90
N GLY A 315 -20.65 -15.98 9.55
CA GLY A 315 -20.77 -16.60 10.88
C GLY A 315 -20.98 -15.56 11.98
N ASP A 316 -21.53 -15.99 13.11
CA ASP A 316 -21.86 -15.14 14.27
C ASP A 316 -20.65 -14.31 14.75
N GLU A 317 -19.44 -14.84 14.63
CA GLU A 317 -18.20 -14.17 15.04
C GLU A 317 -17.89 -12.94 14.18
N ILE A 318 -17.93 -13.09 12.86
CA ILE A 318 -17.76 -11.96 11.93
C ILE A 318 -18.89 -10.96 12.12
N GLN A 319 -20.15 -11.41 12.15
CA GLN A 319 -21.31 -10.54 12.35
C GLN A 319 -21.15 -9.67 13.60
N SER A 320 -20.78 -10.29 14.72
CA SER A 320 -20.60 -9.61 16.01
C SER A 320 -19.48 -8.58 15.99
N ALA A 321 -18.45 -8.78 15.17
CA ALA A 321 -17.31 -7.87 15.04
C ALA A 321 -17.61 -6.64 14.16
N VAL A 322 -18.56 -6.73 13.21
CA VAL A 322 -18.81 -5.66 12.23
C VAL A 322 -19.05 -4.28 12.85
N PRO A 323 -19.88 -4.09 13.90
CA PRO A 323 -20.08 -2.75 14.48
C PRO A 323 -18.77 -2.10 14.97
N ASP A 324 -17.90 -2.87 15.63
CA ASP A 324 -16.62 -2.37 16.10
C ASP A 324 -15.66 -2.10 14.93
N ARG A 325 -15.68 -2.95 13.90
CA ARG A 325 -14.91 -2.73 12.67
C ARG A 325 -15.32 -1.44 11.96
N LEU A 326 -16.61 -1.12 11.89
CA LEU A 326 -17.11 0.13 11.29
C LEU A 326 -16.76 1.36 12.15
N ARG A 327 -16.73 1.22 13.49
CA ARG A 327 -16.21 2.29 14.38
C ARG A 327 -14.74 2.56 14.15
N THR A 328 -13.94 1.50 13.96
CA THR A 328 -12.53 1.67 13.62
C THR A 328 -12.36 2.41 12.29
N VAL A 329 -13.19 2.14 11.27
CA VAL A 329 -13.19 2.96 10.04
C VAL A 329 -13.47 4.43 10.38
N GLN A 330 -14.55 4.72 11.10
CA GLN A 330 -14.87 6.10 11.54
C GLN A 330 -13.71 6.79 12.28
N GLU A 331 -12.97 6.06 13.13
CA GLU A 331 -11.80 6.56 13.83
C GLU A 331 -10.63 6.84 12.87
N HIS A 332 -10.46 6.02 11.82
CA HIS A 332 -9.46 6.22 10.77
C HIS A 332 -9.80 7.45 9.93
N GLU A 333 -11.03 7.56 9.39
CA GLU A 333 -11.48 8.72 8.61
C GLU A 333 -11.26 10.04 9.36
N LYS A 334 -11.55 10.03 10.66
CA LYS A 334 -11.31 11.20 11.51
C LYS A 334 -9.81 11.52 11.63
N ALA A 335 -8.98 10.49 11.80
CA ALA A 335 -7.53 10.68 11.87
C ALA A 335 -6.97 11.21 10.55
N HIS A 336 -7.49 10.77 9.41
CA HIS A 336 -7.14 11.29 8.09
C HIS A 336 -7.54 12.75 7.92
N VAL A 337 -8.79 13.12 8.27
CA VAL A 337 -9.24 14.52 8.33
C VAL A 337 -8.27 15.37 9.16
N ASP A 338 -7.94 14.93 10.37
CA ASP A 338 -7.07 15.67 11.29
C ASP A 338 -5.64 15.82 10.71
N ALA A 339 -5.11 14.77 10.09
CA ALA A 339 -3.78 14.77 9.48
C ALA A 339 -3.71 15.70 8.27
N ILE A 340 -4.63 15.56 7.31
CA ILE A 340 -4.65 16.38 6.09
C ILE A 340 -4.91 17.85 6.43
N THR A 341 -5.82 18.14 7.36
CA THR A 341 -6.05 19.50 7.86
C THR A 341 -4.75 20.12 8.37
N SER A 342 -4.02 19.37 9.21
CA SER A 342 -2.74 19.82 9.77
C SER A 342 -1.70 20.08 8.67
N THR A 343 -1.57 19.17 7.71
CA THR A 343 -0.64 19.33 6.58
C THR A 343 -0.97 20.55 5.71
N VAL A 344 -2.26 20.80 5.42
CA VAL A 344 -2.69 21.98 4.67
C VAL A 344 -2.29 23.27 5.40
N GLU A 345 -2.51 23.35 6.72
CA GLU A 345 -2.14 24.51 7.53
C GLU A 345 -0.61 24.71 7.60
N GLU A 346 0.16 23.62 7.74
CA GLU A 346 1.63 23.66 7.77
C GLU A 346 2.24 24.15 6.47
N LEU A 347 1.63 23.78 5.33
CA LEU A 347 2.00 24.28 4.01
C LEU A 347 1.47 25.71 3.73
N GLY A 348 0.76 26.32 4.69
CA GLY A 348 0.26 27.68 4.62
C GLY A 348 -1.00 27.84 3.75
N GLY A 349 -1.72 26.75 3.50
CA GLY A 349 -3.03 26.75 2.86
C GLY A 349 -4.17 26.96 3.85
N ASP A 350 -5.37 27.18 3.30
CA ASP A 350 -6.62 27.19 4.07
C ASP A 350 -7.31 25.81 3.88
N PRO A 351 -7.54 25.02 4.95
CA PRO A 351 -8.21 23.74 4.83
C PRO A 351 -9.71 23.91 4.54
N ASN A 352 -10.21 23.10 3.61
CA ASN A 352 -11.65 23.00 3.32
C ASN A 352 -12.40 22.55 4.58
N SER A 353 -13.53 23.18 4.86
CA SER A 353 -14.44 22.75 5.94
C SER A 353 -15.36 21.64 5.48
N GLU A 354 -15.78 20.77 6.41
CA GLU A 354 -16.89 19.83 6.23
C GLU A 354 -18.11 20.50 5.57
N ALA A 355 -18.66 19.86 4.54
CA ALA A 355 -19.86 20.33 3.86
C ALA A 355 -21.14 19.84 4.58
N GLU A 356 -22.31 20.26 4.08
CA GLU A 356 -23.59 19.68 4.49
C GLU A 356 -23.89 18.47 3.60
N TYR A 357 -24.19 17.33 4.22
CA TYR A 357 -24.43 16.07 3.52
C TYR A 357 -25.84 15.55 3.74
N THR A 358 -26.39 14.92 2.70
CA THR A 358 -27.61 14.11 2.78
C THR A 358 -27.29 12.67 2.43
N PHE A 359 -27.46 11.77 3.39
CA PHE A 359 -27.26 10.33 3.22
C PHE A 359 -28.58 9.58 3.31
N GLU A 360 -28.74 8.56 2.46
CA GLU A 360 -29.92 7.68 2.47
C GLU A 360 -29.66 6.43 3.34
N TYR A 361 -29.77 6.59 4.66
CA TYR A 361 -29.68 5.47 5.63
C TYR A 361 -31.01 4.70 5.74
N GLU A 362 -31.46 4.06 4.66
CA GLU A 362 -32.75 3.33 4.68
C GLU A 362 -32.73 2.07 5.56
N SER A 363 -31.55 1.47 5.76
CA SER A 363 -31.33 0.27 6.57
C SER A 363 -29.84 0.07 6.84
N PRO A 364 -29.45 -0.79 7.81
CA PRO A 364 -28.05 -1.18 8.01
C PRO A 364 -27.41 -1.81 6.76
N THR A 365 -28.18 -2.54 5.96
CA THR A 365 -27.72 -3.07 4.66
C THR A 365 -27.40 -1.95 3.68
N LYS A 366 -28.27 -0.93 3.59
CA LYS A 366 -28.02 0.22 2.72
C LYS A 366 -26.82 1.05 3.20
N PHE A 367 -26.63 1.16 4.50
CA PHE A 367 -25.44 1.76 5.11
C PHE A 367 -24.16 1.03 4.67
N ILE A 368 -24.05 -0.28 4.89
CA ILE A 368 -22.87 -1.08 4.50
C ILE A 368 -22.64 -1.08 2.98
N GLN A 369 -23.70 -1.03 2.17
CA GLN A 369 -23.60 -0.92 0.71
C GLN A 369 -23.08 0.43 0.25
N THR A 370 -23.52 1.53 0.87
CA THR A 370 -23.04 2.87 0.56
C THR A 370 -21.61 3.07 1.05
N ALA A 371 -21.28 2.54 2.24
CA ALA A 371 -19.92 2.49 2.77
C ALA A 371 -18.94 1.92 1.74
N ARG A 372 -19.25 0.73 1.22
CA ARG A 372 -18.47 0.09 0.14
C ARG A 372 -18.27 1.00 -1.07
N VAL A 373 -19.29 1.76 -1.48
CA VAL A 373 -19.17 2.66 -2.65
C VAL A 373 -18.24 3.83 -2.35
N LEU A 374 -18.31 4.41 -1.14
CA LEU A 374 -17.45 5.51 -0.72
C LEU A 374 -15.99 5.05 -0.67
N GLU A 375 -15.66 3.99 0.08
CA GLU A 375 -14.27 3.51 0.19
C GLU A 375 -13.64 3.18 -1.17
N ASN A 376 -14.36 2.49 -2.06
CA ASN A 376 -13.83 2.19 -3.40
C ASN A 376 -13.65 3.47 -4.25
N THR A 377 -14.43 4.52 -3.97
CA THR A 377 -14.24 5.85 -4.59
C THR A 377 -13.04 6.56 -3.98
N GLY A 378 -12.84 6.48 -2.66
CA GLY A 378 -11.64 6.97 -1.95
C GLY A 378 -10.36 6.36 -2.52
N VAL A 379 -10.28 5.03 -2.62
CA VAL A 379 -9.17 4.30 -3.25
C VAL A 379 -8.85 4.85 -4.64
N ALA A 380 -9.85 4.91 -5.53
CA ALA A 380 -9.67 5.39 -6.89
C ALA A 380 -9.27 6.88 -6.95
N ALA A 381 -9.73 7.70 -6.00
CA ALA A 381 -9.40 9.12 -5.90
C ALA A 381 -7.95 9.34 -5.49
N TYR A 382 -7.46 8.61 -4.48
CA TYR A 382 -6.07 8.65 -4.04
C TYR A 382 -5.12 8.16 -5.13
N ALA A 383 -5.42 7.02 -5.77
CA ALA A 383 -4.62 6.51 -6.89
C ALA A 383 -4.56 7.51 -8.07
N GLY A 384 -5.65 8.22 -8.35
CA GLY A 384 -5.71 9.22 -9.43
C GLY A 384 -5.06 10.57 -9.09
N ALA A 385 -5.04 10.93 -7.81
CA ALA A 385 -4.45 12.19 -7.35
C ALA A 385 -2.95 12.06 -7.03
N GLY A 386 -2.48 10.90 -6.57
CA GLY A 386 -1.11 10.64 -6.16
C GLY A 386 -0.04 11.10 -7.18
N PRO A 387 -0.15 10.77 -8.48
CA PRO A 387 0.80 11.21 -9.50
C PRO A 387 0.88 12.73 -9.70
N THR A 388 -0.05 13.51 -9.15
CA THR A 388 -0.06 14.98 -9.24
C THR A 388 0.56 15.68 -8.03
N VAL A 389 0.98 14.92 -7.00
CA VAL A 389 1.62 15.44 -5.79
C VAL A 389 3.11 15.67 -6.06
N GLU A 390 3.60 16.88 -5.80
CA GLU A 390 5.02 17.25 -6.02
C GLU A 390 5.90 16.84 -4.84
N ASN A 391 5.45 17.11 -3.62
CA ASN A 391 6.20 16.87 -2.41
C ASN A 391 6.22 15.37 -2.02
N ASP A 392 7.42 14.79 -1.91
CA ASP A 392 7.64 13.38 -1.54
C ASP A 392 7.03 13.00 -0.18
N ASP A 393 7.15 13.87 0.84
CA ASP A 393 6.56 13.61 2.16
C ASP A 393 5.03 13.58 2.08
N VAL A 394 4.42 14.44 1.24
CA VAL A 394 2.97 14.45 0.99
C VAL A 394 2.55 13.19 0.22
N LEU A 395 3.32 12.77 -0.79
CA LEU A 395 3.04 11.55 -1.54
C LEU A 395 3.13 10.31 -0.65
N ALA A 396 4.17 10.22 0.19
CA ALA A 396 4.33 9.12 1.14
C ALA A 396 3.19 9.06 2.17
N ALA A 397 2.74 10.22 2.67
CA ALA A 397 1.59 10.31 3.55
C ALA A 397 0.28 9.92 2.84
N ALA A 398 0.06 10.37 1.60
CA ALA A 398 -1.11 10.00 0.81
C ALA A 398 -1.14 8.51 0.48
N ALA A 399 0.01 7.90 0.15
CA ALA A 399 0.11 6.46 -0.05
C ALA A 399 -0.21 5.67 1.24
N SER A 400 0.08 6.24 2.41
CA SER A 400 -0.28 5.65 3.71
C SER A 400 -1.78 5.57 3.96
N ILE A 401 -2.52 6.60 3.52
CA ILE A 401 -3.98 6.64 3.63
C ILE A 401 -4.58 5.72 2.58
N HIS A 402 -4.09 5.82 1.34
CA HIS A 402 -4.53 5.02 0.20
C HIS A 402 -4.59 3.51 0.47
N SER A 403 -3.58 2.92 1.14
CA SER A 403 -3.62 1.50 1.49
C SER A 403 -4.64 1.19 2.58
N VAL A 404 -4.87 2.11 3.53
CA VAL A 404 -5.91 1.96 4.56
C VAL A 404 -7.31 2.01 3.93
N GLU A 405 -7.56 2.96 3.03
CA GLU A 405 -8.79 3.02 2.21
C GLU A 405 -9.02 1.70 1.47
N ALA A 406 -7.96 1.14 0.89
CA ALA A 406 -8.05 -0.11 0.15
C ALA A 406 -8.34 -1.31 1.07
N ARG A 407 -7.82 -1.32 2.30
CA ARG A 407 -8.16 -2.33 3.32
C ARG A 407 -9.62 -2.22 3.74
N HIS A 408 -10.14 -1.00 3.96
CA HIS A 408 -11.55 -0.75 4.25
C HIS A 408 -12.44 -1.21 3.09
N ALA A 409 -12.10 -0.81 1.87
CA ALA A 409 -12.80 -1.20 0.64
C ALA A 409 -12.81 -2.72 0.44
N GLY A 410 -11.70 -3.41 0.70
CA GLY A 410 -11.59 -4.87 0.65
C GLY A 410 -12.54 -5.56 1.63
N PHE A 411 -12.53 -5.11 2.89
CA PHE A 411 -13.44 -5.64 3.92
C PHE A 411 -14.91 -5.38 3.59
N LEU A 412 -15.27 -4.18 3.14
CA LEU A 412 -16.65 -3.86 2.78
C LEU A 412 -17.11 -4.56 1.49
N ASN A 413 -16.22 -4.81 0.54
CA ASN A 413 -16.52 -5.66 -0.61
C ASN A 413 -16.88 -7.07 -0.14
N GLU A 414 -16.09 -7.62 0.78
CA GLU A 414 -16.38 -8.92 1.38
C GLU A 414 -17.73 -8.93 2.09
N LEU A 415 -18.01 -7.97 3.00
CA LEU A 415 -19.29 -7.89 3.71
C LEU A 415 -20.49 -7.84 2.76
N ASN A 416 -20.32 -7.34 1.54
CA ASN A 416 -21.34 -7.29 0.50
C ASN A 416 -21.41 -8.56 -0.38
N GLY A 417 -20.70 -9.62 -0.01
CA GLY A 417 -20.64 -10.88 -0.74
C GLY A 417 -19.92 -10.78 -2.09
N MET A 418 -19.03 -9.80 -2.24
CA MET A 418 -18.19 -9.60 -3.43
C MET A 418 -16.77 -10.08 -3.17
N SER A 419 -15.96 -10.18 -4.23
CA SER A 419 -14.51 -10.36 -4.07
C SER A 419 -13.93 -9.15 -3.32
N PRO A 420 -13.09 -9.34 -2.28
CA PRO A 420 -12.40 -8.22 -1.61
C PRO A 420 -11.54 -7.40 -2.59
N TYR A 421 -10.94 -8.10 -3.54
CA TYR A 421 -10.07 -7.63 -4.62
C TYR A 421 -10.69 -8.04 -5.97
N PRO A 422 -11.50 -7.18 -6.61
CA PRO A 422 -12.21 -7.55 -7.84
C PRO A 422 -11.31 -7.64 -9.06
N ASP A 423 -10.20 -6.90 -9.06
CA ASP A 423 -9.28 -6.74 -10.18
C ASP A 423 -7.83 -6.85 -9.68
N ALA A 424 -6.90 -7.22 -10.56
CA ALA A 424 -5.46 -7.28 -10.26
C ALA A 424 -4.81 -5.89 -10.20
N VAL A 425 -5.44 -4.85 -10.73
CA VAL A 425 -4.97 -3.46 -10.61
C VAL A 425 -6.21 -2.59 -10.46
N ASP A 426 -6.31 -1.85 -9.37
CA ASP A 426 -7.44 -0.92 -9.18
C ASP A 426 -7.33 0.26 -10.15
N GLU A 427 -8.47 0.67 -10.71
CA GLU A 427 -8.54 1.80 -11.64
C GLU A 427 -8.56 3.15 -10.91
N ALA A 428 -7.63 4.03 -11.29
CA ALA A 428 -7.61 5.41 -10.83
C ALA A 428 -8.74 6.25 -11.45
N LYS A 429 -9.30 7.19 -10.69
CA LYS A 429 -10.30 8.16 -11.17
C LYS A 429 -9.75 9.58 -11.17
N SER A 430 -10.13 10.35 -12.19
CA SER A 430 -9.85 11.79 -12.21
C SER A 430 -10.67 12.54 -11.14
N PRO A 431 -10.22 13.72 -10.67
CA PRO A 431 -11.00 14.56 -9.77
C PRO A 431 -12.38 14.97 -10.30
N SER A 432 -12.61 14.91 -11.62
CA SER A 432 -13.94 15.14 -12.20
C SER A 432 -14.86 13.94 -12.03
N GLU A 433 -14.35 12.72 -12.24
CA GLU A 433 -15.12 11.48 -12.07
C GLU A 433 -15.49 11.26 -10.61
N VAL A 434 -14.52 11.46 -9.70
CA VAL A 434 -14.77 11.38 -8.26
C VAL A 434 -15.84 12.38 -7.82
N ARG A 435 -15.77 13.63 -8.30
CA ARG A 435 -16.82 14.62 -7.99
C ARG A 435 -18.19 14.19 -8.50
N GLU A 436 -18.27 13.58 -9.69
CA GLU A 436 -19.53 13.06 -10.22
C GLU A 436 -20.11 11.95 -9.32
N ASP A 437 -19.25 11.07 -8.80
CA ASP A 437 -19.65 9.98 -7.91
C ASP A 437 -20.16 10.45 -6.54
N VAL A 438 -19.53 11.48 -5.96
CA VAL A 438 -19.87 11.95 -4.60
C VAL A 438 -20.90 13.08 -4.58
N GLN A 439 -21.12 13.78 -5.70
CA GLN A 439 -22.08 14.89 -5.80
C GLN A 439 -23.49 14.56 -5.26
N PRO A 440 -24.04 13.34 -5.41
CA PRO A 440 -25.36 13.00 -4.87
C PRO A 440 -25.48 13.12 -3.35
N PHE A 441 -24.36 13.10 -2.61
CA PHE A 441 -24.35 13.17 -1.14
C PHE A 441 -24.17 14.60 -0.60
N ILE A 442 -23.74 15.54 -1.44
CA ILE A 442 -23.39 16.91 -1.04
C ILE A 442 -24.57 17.84 -1.31
N GLU A 443 -25.01 18.59 -0.30
CA GLU A 443 -26.06 19.60 -0.47
C GLU A 443 -25.56 20.81 -1.28
N ASP A 444 -26.36 21.27 -2.25
CA ASP A 444 -26.07 22.51 -2.99
C ASP A 444 -26.13 23.72 -2.02
N SER A 445 -24.96 24.25 -1.66
CA SER A 445 -24.80 25.46 -0.82
C SER A 445 -25.36 26.74 -1.43
#